data_AF-A0A2A5MAM5-F1
#
_entry.id   AF-A0A2A5MAM5-F1
#
_cell.length_a   1.000
_cell.length_b   1.000
_cell.length_c   1.000
_cell.angle_alpha   90.00
_cell.angle_beta   90.00
_cell.angle_gamma   90.00
#
_symmetry.space_group_name_H-M   'P 1'
#
loop_
_entity.id
_entity.type
_entity.pdbx_description
1 polymer ?
#
loop_
_entity_poly.entity_id
_entity_poly.type
_entity_poly.pdbx_seq_one_letter_code
_entity_poly.pdbx_strand_id
1 'polypeptide(L)'
;YLYIPKDLQDDIYYDKDRVGSHKDIFPTLYALSLNNVKYLSVGGRNMLARPNDDKFEFGINDAVWIDKNGVYSGGKGYYFESNDTLKDMNKAFNLDVYTKDFDKFYRELNLYQLAERLGISK
;
A
#
# COMPACT_ATOMS: atom_id res chain seq x y z
N TYR A 1 -7.35 -13.95 -5.03
CA TYR A 1 -6.79 -15.26 -5.44
C TYR A 1 -5.56 -15.01 -6.31
N LEU A 2 -4.39 -15.50 -5.93
CA LEU A 2 -3.15 -15.41 -6.69
C LEU A 2 -2.59 -16.83 -6.84
N TYR A 3 -2.52 -17.33 -8.07
CA TYR A 3 -1.88 -18.61 -8.37
C TYR A 3 -0.39 -18.39 -8.65
N ILE A 4 0.47 -19.18 -8.01
CA ILE A 4 1.93 -19.11 -8.15
C ILE A 4 2.41 -20.50 -8.59
N PRO A 5 3.17 -20.62 -9.70
CA PRO A 5 3.78 -21.89 -10.10
C PRO A 5 4.60 -22.51 -8.96
N LYS A 6 4.57 -23.84 -8.81
CA LYS A 6 5.23 -24.54 -7.69
C LYS A 6 6.70 -24.16 -7.51
N ASP A 7 7.43 -24.04 -8.62
CA ASP A 7 8.87 -23.72 -8.61
C ASP A 7 9.16 -22.27 -8.19
N LEU A 8 8.14 -21.44 -7.99
CA LEU A 8 8.23 -20.07 -7.50
C LEU A 8 7.61 -19.90 -6.10
N GLN A 9 7.26 -20.99 -5.40
CA GLN A 9 6.60 -20.93 -4.09
C GLN A 9 7.56 -20.86 -2.89
N ASP A 10 8.84 -20.61 -3.13
CA ASP A 10 9.86 -20.56 -2.08
C ASP A 10 9.72 -19.30 -1.21
N ASP A 11 9.84 -19.48 0.12
CA ASP A 11 9.82 -18.42 1.15
C ASP A 11 8.64 -17.44 1.07
N ILE A 12 7.45 -17.97 0.76
CA ILE A 12 6.21 -17.18 0.71
C ILE A 12 5.54 -17.08 2.07
N TYR A 13 5.23 -15.85 2.48
CA TYR A 13 4.33 -15.53 3.58
C TYR A 13 3.04 -14.91 3.05
N TYR A 14 1.94 -15.65 3.15
CA TYR A 14 0.61 -15.15 2.78
C TYR A 14 -0.19 -14.75 4.03
N ASP A 15 -0.62 -13.50 4.05
CA ASP A 15 -1.56 -12.97 5.03
C ASP A 15 -2.79 -12.46 4.29
N LYS A 16 -3.94 -13.10 4.57
CA LYS A 16 -5.22 -12.81 3.91
C LYS A 16 -5.80 -11.45 4.30
N ASP A 17 -5.39 -10.89 5.44
CA ASP A 17 -5.91 -9.65 5.99
C ASP A 17 -4.91 -8.48 5.79
N ARG A 18 -3.77 -8.74 5.14
CA ARG A 18 -2.76 -7.72 4.86
C ARG A 18 -3.29 -6.66 3.88
N VAL A 19 -3.22 -5.42 4.30
CA VAL A 19 -3.62 -4.25 3.52
C VAL A 19 -2.57 -3.94 2.44
N GLY A 20 -3.04 -3.66 1.22
CA GLY A 20 -2.19 -3.22 0.10
C GLY A 20 -3.04 -2.58 -1.01
N SER A 21 -2.38 -2.09 -2.06
CA SER A 21 -3.07 -1.57 -3.25
C SER A 21 -2.35 -1.95 -4.55
N HIS A 22 -2.80 -1.36 -5.68
CA HIS A 22 -2.20 -1.59 -6.99
C HIS A 22 -0.68 -1.37 -7.05
N LYS A 23 -0.13 -0.49 -6.18
CA LYS A 23 1.31 -0.24 -6.10
C LYS A 23 2.13 -1.50 -5.74
N ASP A 24 1.52 -2.45 -5.04
CA ASP A 24 2.19 -3.61 -4.46
C ASP A 24 2.24 -4.82 -5.40
N ILE A 25 1.47 -4.80 -6.50
CA ILE A 25 1.37 -5.91 -7.45
C ILE A 25 2.73 -6.19 -8.10
N PHE A 26 3.36 -5.19 -8.72
CA PHE A 26 4.62 -5.40 -9.44
C PHE A 26 5.79 -5.80 -8.52
N PRO A 27 6.02 -5.14 -7.37
CA PRO A 27 7.05 -5.58 -6.43
C PRO A 27 6.85 -7.02 -5.94
N THR A 28 5.60 -7.46 -5.77
CA THR A 28 5.29 -8.87 -5.46
C THR A 28 5.69 -9.80 -6.60
N LEU A 29 5.31 -9.49 -7.84
CA LEU A 29 5.67 -10.30 -9.01
C LEU A 29 7.18 -10.32 -9.28
N TYR A 30 7.87 -9.21 -9.05
CA TYR A 30 9.33 -9.12 -9.21
C TYR A 30 10.06 -9.91 -8.12
N ALA A 31 9.56 -9.90 -6.89
CA ALA A 31 10.14 -10.73 -5.85
C ALA A 31 10.01 -12.23 -6.17
N LEU A 32 8.91 -12.66 -6.79
CA LEU A 32 8.71 -14.04 -7.22
C LEU A 32 9.56 -14.43 -8.43
N SER A 33 9.65 -13.57 -9.45
CA SER A 33 10.23 -13.93 -10.76
C SER A 33 11.66 -13.42 -10.99
N LEU A 34 12.10 -12.43 -10.22
CA LEU A 34 13.37 -11.71 -10.38
C LEU A 34 14.08 -11.51 -9.04
N ASN A 35 14.05 -12.50 -8.16
CA ASN A 35 14.56 -12.42 -6.77
C ASN A 35 16.03 -11.96 -6.63
N ASN A 36 16.83 -12.05 -7.70
CA ASN A 36 18.23 -11.63 -7.73
C ASN A 36 18.48 -10.27 -8.43
N VAL A 37 17.43 -9.51 -8.73
CA VAL A 37 17.52 -8.24 -9.47
C VAL A 37 17.13 -7.07 -8.57
N LYS A 38 17.96 -6.03 -8.54
CA LYS A 38 17.61 -4.75 -7.90
C LYS A 38 16.68 -3.97 -8.82
N TYR A 39 15.57 -3.49 -8.28
CA TYR A 39 14.62 -2.64 -8.99
C TYR A 39 14.20 -1.46 -8.11
N LEU A 40 13.79 -0.36 -8.75
CA LEU A 40 13.15 0.76 -8.07
C LEU A 40 11.65 0.47 -7.95
N SER A 41 11.10 0.53 -6.74
CA SER A 41 9.65 0.51 -6.52
C SER A 41 9.15 1.91 -6.18
N VAL A 42 7.97 2.27 -6.68
CA VAL A 42 7.28 3.53 -6.35
C VAL A 42 6.47 3.37 -5.06
N GLY A 43 7.16 2.98 -3.98
CA GLY A 43 6.56 2.78 -2.66
C GLY A 43 5.75 1.48 -2.49
N GLY A 44 5.66 0.66 -3.54
CA GLY A 44 5.06 -0.67 -3.46
C GLY A 44 5.98 -1.70 -2.81
N ARG A 45 5.39 -2.75 -2.22
CA ARG A 45 6.09 -3.81 -1.48
C ARG A 45 5.66 -5.20 -1.93
N ASN A 46 6.50 -6.18 -1.63
CA ASN A 46 6.17 -7.57 -1.83
C ASN A 46 5.11 -8.02 -0.79
N MET A 47 3.89 -8.26 -1.26
CA MET A 47 2.75 -8.71 -0.44
C MET A 47 2.89 -10.13 0.08
N LEU A 48 3.84 -10.90 -0.47
CA LEU A 48 4.15 -12.26 -0.09
C LEU A 48 5.41 -12.37 0.81
N ALA A 49 6.00 -11.24 1.20
CA ALA A 49 7.06 -11.20 2.21
C ALA A 49 6.46 -10.93 3.60
N ARG A 50 7.12 -11.40 4.66
CA ARG A 50 6.75 -11.01 6.04
C ARG A 50 6.83 -9.49 6.21
N PRO A 51 5.77 -8.82 6.73
CA PRO A 51 5.83 -7.42 7.10
C PRO A 51 6.95 -7.18 8.13
N ASN A 52 7.60 -6.02 8.06
CA ASN A 52 8.66 -5.63 8.99
C ASN A 52 8.36 -4.33 9.75
N ASP A 53 7.50 -3.47 9.21
CA ASP A 53 7.01 -2.25 9.87
C ASP A 53 5.62 -1.93 9.32
N ASP A 54 4.65 -1.80 10.22
CA ASP A 54 3.24 -1.54 9.89
C ASP A 54 3.03 -0.22 9.13
N LYS A 55 3.94 0.76 9.26
CA LYS A 55 3.86 2.04 8.52
C LYS A 55 3.97 1.87 7.01
N PHE A 56 4.48 0.72 6.58
CA PHE A 56 4.62 0.38 5.17
C PHE A 56 3.46 -0.45 4.63
N GLU A 57 2.55 -0.88 5.50
CA GLU A 57 1.42 -1.76 5.19
C GLU A 57 0.15 -0.93 5.00
N PHE A 58 0.12 -0.20 3.88
CA PHE A 58 -0.99 0.68 3.52
C PHE A 58 -1.39 0.51 2.05
N GLY A 59 -2.67 0.75 1.80
CA GLY A 59 -3.25 0.85 0.47
C GLY A 59 -3.63 2.30 0.18
N ILE A 60 -3.45 2.76 -1.05
CA ILE A 60 -3.82 4.11 -1.45
C ILE A 60 -4.30 4.17 -2.89
N ASN A 61 -5.25 5.07 -3.14
CA ASN A 61 -5.69 5.51 -4.47
C ASN A 61 -6.02 7.02 -4.44
N ASP A 62 -6.67 7.52 -5.49
CA ASP A 62 -7.00 8.95 -5.61
C ASP A 62 -8.08 9.43 -4.63
N ALA A 63 -8.91 8.53 -4.09
CA ALA A 63 -10.03 8.88 -3.24
C ALA A 63 -9.78 8.66 -1.74
N VAL A 64 -9.01 7.61 -1.41
CA VAL A 64 -8.78 7.17 -0.03
C VAL A 64 -7.40 6.55 0.13
N TRP A 65 -6.93 6.52 1.38
CA TRP A 65 -5.89 5.58 1.80
C TRP A 65 -6.41 4.74 2.97
N ILE A 66 -5.79 3.59 3.19
CA ILE A 66 -6.20 2.59 4.17
C ILE A 66 -4.97 2.01 4.86
N ASP A 67 -5.11 1.64 6.13
CA ASP A 67 -4.16 0.83 6.88
C ASP A 67 -4.93 -0.22 7.71
N LYS A 68 -4.25 -0.94 8.61
CA LYS A 68 -4.91 -1.93 9.47
C LYS A 68 -6.00 -1.36 10.39
N ASN A 69 -6.01 -0.05 10.65
CA ASN A 69 -6.94 0.59 11.58
C ASN A 69 -8.22 1.06 10.88
N GLY A 70 -8.17 1.35 9.58
CA GLY A 70 -9.36 1.74 8.84
C GLY A 70 -9.10 2.47 7.52
N VAL A 71 -10.11 3.24 7.13
CA VAL A 71 -10.20 3.97 5.88
C VAL A 71 -10.17 5.47 6.13
N TYR A 72 -9.31 6.17 5.40
CA TYR A 72 -9.06 7.59 5.56
C TYR A 72 -9.54 8.37 4.34
N SER A 73 -10.44 9.32 4.57
CA SER A 73 -11.07 10.09 3.50
C SER A 73 -11.64 11.39 4.05
N GLY A 74 -11.40 12.51 3.34
CA GLY A 74 -11.95 13.82 3.71
C GLY A 74 -11.55 14.28 5.12
N GLY A 75 -10.31 13.99 5.55
CA GLY A 75 -9.79 14.37 6.86
C GLY A 75 -10.37 13.61 8.05
N LYS A 76 -11.06 12.49 7.81
CA LYS A 76 -11.62 11.60 8.84
C LYS A 76 -11.18 10.16 8.64
N GLY A 77 -11.17 9.39 9.73
CA GLY A 77 -10.97 7.95 9.72
C GLY A 77 -12.30 7.24 9.92
N TYR A 78 -12.47 6.08 9.30
CA TYR A 78 -13.66 5.24 9.37
C TYR A 78 -13.23 3.79 9.55
N TYR A 79 -13.89 3.04 10.43
CA TYR A 79 -13.64 1.59 10.52
C TYR A 79 -14.12 0.87 9.25
N PHE A 80 -13.53 -0.30 8.97
CA PHE A 80 -14.03 -1.18 7.91
C PHE A 80 -15.43 -1.67 8.26
N GLU A 81 -16.34 -1.67 7.27
CA GLU A 81 -17.73 -2.09 7.48
C GLU A 81 -17.91 -3.58 7.22
N SER A 82 -17.69 -3.99 5.97
CA SER A 82 -17.95 -5.34 5.48
C SER A 82 -17.14 -5.62 4.21
N ASN A 83 -17.28 -6.83 3.66
CA ASN A 83 -16.66 -7.17 2.37
C ASN A 83 -17.31 -6.44 1.18
N ASP A 84 -18.51 -5.89 1.35
CA ASP A 84 -19.28 -5.24 0.28
C ASP A 84 -19.11 -3.72 0.27
N THR A 85 -18.74 -3.13 1.40
CA THR A 85 -18.51 -1.67 1.53
C THR A 85 -17.26 -1.40 2.35
N LEU A 86 -16.38 -0.55 1.80
CA LEU A 86 -15.05 -0.34 2.35
C LEU A 86 -15.07 0.32 3.74
N LYS A 87 -16.00 1.27 4.01
CA LYS A 87 -16.00 2.10 5.22
C LYS A 87 -17.37 2.24 5.88
N ASP A 88 -17.42 2.10 7.19
CA ASP A 88 -18.62 2.33 8.01
C ASP A 88 -18.76 3.83 8.30
N MET A 89 -19.65 4.51 7.58
CA MET A 89 -19.85 5.96 7.75
C MET A 89 -20.44 6.34 9.13
N ASN A 90 -20.99 5.38 9.88
CA ASN A 90 -21.53 5.61 11.22
C ASN A 90 -20.47 5.46 12.31
N LYS A 91 -19.29 4.89 11.99
CA LYS A 91 -18.20 4.68 12.94
C LYS A 91 -16.94 5.41 12.49
N ALA A 92 -16.99 6.73 12.56
CA ALA A 92 -15.83 7.59 12.34
C ALA A 92 -14.96 7.73 13.59
N PHE A 93 -13.67 7.97 13.40
CA PHE A 93 -12.72 8.26 14.47
C PHE A 93 -11.81 9.44 14.13
N ASN A 94 -11.24 10.04 15.18
CA ASN A 94 -10.33 11.18 15.05
C ASN A 94 -8.94 10.72 14.62
N LEU A 95 -8.35 11.48 13.71
CA LEU A 95 -7.01 11.20 13.19
C LEU A 95 -5.93 11.77 14.11
N ASP A 96 -4.86 11.01 14.29
CA ASP A 96 -3.60 11.53 14.84
C ASP A 96 -2.87 12.42 13.81
N VAL A 97 -1.74 13.02 14.21
CA VAL A 97 -0.97 13.92 13.34
C VAL A 97 -0.43 13.18 12.12
N TYR A 98 0.13 11.98 12.32
CA TYR A 98 0.70 11.17 11.25
C TYR A 98 -0.32 10.87 10.15
N THR A 99 -1.50 10.39 10.56
CA THR A 99 -2.58 9.95 9.67
C THR A 99 -3.20 11.12 8.92
N LYS A 100 -3.23 12.32 9.53
CA LYS A 100 -3.66 13.55 8.85
C LYS A 100 -2.73 13.94 7.71
N ASP A 101 -1.43 13.83 7.93
CA ASP A 101 -0.43 14.34 6.99
C ASP A 101 0.04 13.28 5.95
N PHE A 102 -0.23 12.00 6.20
CA PHE A 102 0.26 10.89 5.37
C PHE A 102 -0.09 11.02 3.88
N ASP A 103 -1.37 11.20 3.55
CA ASP A 103 -1.82 11.29 2.16
C ASP A 103 -1.14 12.45 1.41
N LYS A 104 -0.99 13.59 2.08
CA LYS A 104 -0.28 14.75 1.55
C LYS A 104 1.18 14.40 1.24
N PHE A 105 1.92 13.87 2.21
CA PHE A 105 3.34 13.54 2.02
C PHE A 105 3.54 12.46 0.95
N TYR A 106 2.66 11.46 0.89
CA TYR A 106 2.75 10.43 -0.14
C TYR A 106 2.48 10.98 -1.55
N ARG A 107 1.50 11.89 -1.70
CA ARG A 107 1.24 12.56 -2.99
C ARG A 107 2.40 13.46 -3.41
N GLU A 108 2.97 14.22 -2.47
CA GLU A 108 4.17 15.04 -2.71
C GLU A 108 5.35 14.16 -3.17
N LEU A 109 5.57 13.01 -2.53
CA LEU A 109 6.58 12.04 -2.95
C LEU A 109 6.35 11.52 -4.37
N ASN A 110 5.11 11.14 -4.73
CA ASN A 110 4.82 10.67 -6.09
C ASN A 110 5.07 11.76 -7.14
N LEU A 111 4.69 13.00 -6.85
CA LEU A 111 4.95 14.13 -7.76
C LEU A 111 6.44 14.38 -7.89
N TYR A 112 7.20 14.32 -6.80
CA TYR A 112 8.65 14.42 -6.82
C TYR A 112 9.28 13.31 -7.68
N GLN A 113 8.88 12.05 -7.49
CA GLN A 113 9.37 10.92 -8.29
C GLN A 113 9.06 11.09 -9.78
N LEU A 114 7.89 11.64 -10.12
CA LEU A 114 7.53 11.96 -11.50
C LEU A 114 8.41 13.09 -12.07
N ALA A 115 8.63 14.15 -11.29
CA ALA A 115 9.46 15.28 -11.69
C ALA A 115 10.92 14.87 -11.95
N GLU A 116 11.49 14.02 -11.08
CA GLU A 116 12.81 13.41 -11.26
C GLU A 116 12.90 12.63 -12.57
N ARG A 117 11.89 11.80 -12.88
CA ARG A 117 11.83 11.02 -14.13
C ARG A 117 11.75 11.89 -15.38
N LEU A 118 11.11 13.05 -15.28
CA LEU A 118 10.97 14.00 -16.37
C LEU A 118 12.16 14.97 -16.45
N GLY A 119 13.10 14.94 -15.50
CA GLY A 119 14.23 15.87 -15.44
C GLY A 119 13.83 17.32 -15.14
N ILE A 120 12.72 17.52 -14.44
CA ILE A 120 12.16 18.85 -14.10
C ILE A 120 12.10 19.11 -12.59
N SER A 121 12.57 18.18 -11.78
CA SER A 121 12.83 18.45 -10.37
C SER A 121 13.93 19.50 -10.26
N LYS A 122 13.76 20.44 -9.31
CA LYS A 122 14.72 21.52 -9.03
C LYS A 122 15.65 21.11 -7.91
#